data_AF-A0A7V1G7D5-F1
#
_entry.id   AF-A0A7V1G7D5-F1
#
_cell.length_a   1.000
_cell.length_b   1.000
_cell.length_c   1.000
_cell.angle_alpha   90.00
_cell.angle_beta   90.00
_cell.angle_gamma   90.00
#
_symmetry.space_group_name_H-M   'P 1'
#
loop_
_entity.id
_entity.type
_entity.pdbx_description
1 polymer ?
#
loop_
_entity_poly.entity_id
_entity_poly.type
_entity_poly.pdbx_seq_one_letter_code
_entity_poly.pdbx_strand_id
1 'polypeptide(L)'
;MFLVSGLGNPGTEYDNTRHNVGFSVIDELAKRNGATIKESKKFVAGWFQFLLDDEKIVGAKPLTFMNESGPVSYTHLRAHET
;
A
#
# COMPACT_ATOMS: atom_id res chain seq x y z
N MET A 1 -10.70 8.31 8.57
CA MET A 1 -9.98 7.24 7.83
C MET A 1 -9.08 7.84 6.78
N PHE A 2 -7.82 7.44 6.76
CA PHE A 2 -6.83 7.87 5.76
C PHE A 2 -6.29 6.69 4.96
N LEU A 3 -5.96 6.94 3.69
CA LEU A 3 -5.25 6.02 2.82
C LEU A 3 -3.88 6.58 2.48
N VAL A 4 -2.85 5.80 2.74
CA VAL A 4 -1.47 6.05 2.30
C VAL A 4 -1.12 5.02 1.23
N SER A 5 -0.92 5.46 -0.01
CA SER A 5 -0.51 4.58 -1.12
C SER A 5 0.96 4.82 -1.45
N GLY A 6 1.78 3.80 -1.28
CA GLY A 6 3.17 3.80 -1.72
C GLY A 6 3.25 3.34 -3.16
N LEU A 7 3.59 4.23 -4.08
CA LEU A 7 3.75 3.90 -5.48
C LEU A 7 5.13 3.31 -5.77
N GLY A 8 5.18 2.39 -6.73
CA GLY A 8 6.38 1.65 -7.13
C GLY A 8 6.01 0.56 -8.14
N ASN A 9 7.03 -0.14 -8.65
CA ASN A 9 6.86 -1.30 -9.53
C ASN A 9 7.19 -2.60 -8.77
N PRO A 10 6.38 -3.66 -8.91
CA PRO A 10 6.69 -4.98 -8.36
C PRO A 10 7.79 -5.67 -9.18
N GLY A 11 8.59 -6.50 -8.52
CA GLY A 11 9.68 -7.28 -9.14
C GLY A 11 11.07 -6.87 -8.63
N THR A 12 11.94 -7.86 -8.44
CA THR A 12 13.30 -7.68 -7.87
C THR A 12 14.20 -6.79 -8.74
N GLU A 13 13.88 -6.66 -10.03
CA GLU A 13 14.56 -5.78 -10.98
C GLU A 13 14.32 -4.28 -10.71
N TYR A 14 13.29 -3.94 -9.92
CA TYR A 14 12.96 -2.55 -9.53
C TYR A 14 13.36 -2.22 -8.09
N ASP A 15 13.89 -3.19 -7.35
CA ASP A 15 14.35 -2.99 -5.97
C ASP A 15 15.47 -1.93 -5.93
N ASN A 16 15.40 -1.04 -4.94
CA ASN A 16 16.33 0.08 -4.73
C ASN A 16 16.39 1.15 -5.84
N THR A 17 15.42 1.18 -6.75
CA THR A 17 15.27 2.32 -7.67
C THR A 17 14.61 3.51 -6.95
N ARG A 18 14.95 4.74 -7.34
CA ARG A 18 14.27 5.95 -6.82
C ARG A 18 12.76 5.93 -7.03
N HIS A 19 12.29 5.17 -8.03
CA HIS A 19 10.87 4.96 -8.34
C HIS A 19 10.14 4.08 -7.30
N ASN A 20 10.86 3.25 -6.54
CA ASN A 20 10.27 2.36 -5.54
C ASN A 20 10.33 2.91 -4.11
N VAL A 21 10.71 4.18 -3.93
CA VAL A 21 10.79 4.80 -2.60
C VAL A 21 9.43 4.78 -1.88
N GLY A 22 8.32 4.84 -2.62
CA GLY A 22 6.97 4.74 -2.07
C GLY A 22 6.72 3.39 -1.41
N PHE A 23 7.21 2.29 -1.98
CA PHE A 23 7.14 0.96 -1.36
C PHE A 23 7.96 0.90 -0.08
N SER A 24 9.18 1.44 -0.10
CA SER A 24 10.03 1.49 1.10
C SER A 24 9.39 2.29 2.24
N VAL A 25 8.71 3.40 1.93
CA VAL A 25 7.96 4.20 2.92
C VAL A 25 6.81 3.39 3.51
N ILE A 26 6.07 2.63 2.70
CA ILE A 26 4.99 1.75 3.17
C ILE A 26 5.51 0.63 4.07
N ASP A 27 6.59 -0.03 3.65
CA ASP A 27 7.22 -1.10 4.42
C ASP A 27 7.71 -0.59 5.78
N GLU A 28 8.33 0.59 5.82
CA GLU A 28 8.77 1.22 7.07
C GLU A 28 7.61 1.73 7.93
N LEU A 29 6.55 2.28 7.32
CA LEU A 29 5.35 2.72 8.02
C LEU A 29 4.65 1.54 8.70
N ALA A 30 4.51 0.40 8.02
CA ALA A 30 3.96 -0.81 8.61
C ALA A 30 4.80 -1.28 9.79
N LYS A 31 6.13 -1.35 9.60
CA LYS A 31 7.09 -1.79 10.63
C LYS A 31 7.03 -0.92 11.90
N ARG A 32 7.02 0.41 11.76
CA ARG A 32 6.96 1.34 12.91
C ARG A 32 5.68 1.22 13.72
N ASN A 33 4.59 0.81 13.07
CA ASN A 33 3.29 0.68 13.70
C ASN A 33 2.95 -0.78 14.06
N GLY A 34 3.91 -1.70 14.02
CA GLY A 34 3.71 -3.11 14.35
C GLY A 34 2.72 -3.83 13.43
N ALA A 35 2.46 -3.28 12.24
CA ALA A 35 1.52 -3.83 11.28
C ALA A 35 2.22 -4.80 10.32
N THR A 36 1.55 -5.90 10.00
CA THR A 36 2.02 -6.86 9.00
C THR A 36 1.33 -6.59 7.67
N ILE A 37 2.12 -6.43 6.61
CA ILE A 37 1.62 -6.29 5.25
C ILE A 37 1.07 -7.63 4.78
N LYS A 38 -0.17 -7.64 4.33
CA LYS A 38 -0.86 -8.80 3.75
C LYS A 38 -1.07 -8.57 2.26
N GLU A 39 -0.83 -9.60 1.46
CA GLU A 39 -1.18 -9.55 0.04
C GLU A 39 -2.67 -9.84 -0.14
N SER A 40 -3.31 -9.06 -1.01
CA SER A 40 -4.68 -9.31 -1.43
C SER A 40 -4.73 -9.49 -2.94
N LYS A 41 -5.10 -10.70 -3.38
CA LYS A 41 -5.35 -10.98 -4.79
C LYS A 41 -6.52 -10.16 -5.35
N LYS A 42 -7.50 -9.80 -4.51
CA LYS A 42 -8.65 -8.97 -4.89
C LYS A 42 -8.21 -7.53 -5.18
N PHE A 43 -7.23 -7.02 -4.43
CA PHE A 43 -6.75 -5.64 -4.58
C PHE A 43 -5.49 -5.55 -5.43
N VAL A 44 -4.88 -6.69 -5.79
CA VAL A 44 -3.58 -6.76 -6.47
C VAL A 44 -2.58 -5.84 -5.76
N ALA A 45 -2.52 -5.95 -4.43
CA ALA A 45 -1.74 -5.06 -3.58
C ALA A 45 -1.32 -5.75 -2.28
N GLY A 46 -0.14 -5.35 -1.77
CA GLY A 46 0.18 -5.50 -0.36
C GLY A 46 -0.52 -4.40 0.43
N TRP A 47 -1.14 -4.72 1.56
CA TRP A 47 -1.83 -3.72 2.37
C TRP A 47 -1.75 -4.04 3.85
N PHE A 48 -1.95 -3.01 4.67
CA PHE A 48 -2.03 -3.13 6.12
C PHE A 48 -2.93 -2.02 6.68
N GLN A 49 -3.35 -2.17 7.93
CA GLN A 49 -4.09 -1.13 8.63
C GLN A 49 -3.66 -1.04 10.08
N PHE A 50 -3.77 0.16 10.66
CA PHE A 50 -3.57 0.42 12.08
C PHE A 50 -4.44 1.61 12.52
N LEU A 51 -4.54 1.82 13.83
CA LEU A 51 -5.19 2.99 14.42
C LEU A 51 -4.12 3.97 14.89
N LEU A 52 -4.31 5.25 14.59
CA LEU A 52 -3.51 6.36 15.08
C LEU A 52 -4.47 7.42 15.62
N ASP A 53 -4.44 7.68 16.93
CA ASP A 53 -5.33 8.66 17.59
C ASP A 53 -6.81 8.48 17.18
N ASP A 54 -7.33 7.25 17.28
CA ASP A 54 -8.67 6.82 16.86
C ASP A 54 -8.99 6.92 15.35
N GLU A 55 -8.03 7.38 14.54
CA GLU A 55 -8.15 7.38 13.09
C GLU A 55 -7.62 6.08 12.48
N LYS A 56 -8.48 5.44 11.67
CA LYS A 56 -8.07 4.27 10.87
C LYS A 56 -7.16 4.72 9.72
N ILE A 57 -5.92 4.24 9.75
CA ILE A 57 -4.95 4.41 8.68
C ILE A 57 -4.84 3.11 7.91
N VAL A 58 -4.96 3.18 6.58
CA VAL A 58 -4.74 2.06 5.69
C VAL A 58 -3.54 2.38 4.80
N GLY A 59 -2.57 1.47 4.77
CA GLY A 59 -1.42 1.54 3.87
C GLY A 59 -1.58 0.54 2.73
N ALA A 60 -1.26 0.97 1.51
CA ALA A 60 -1.33 0.14 0.31
C ALA A 60 -0.05 0.23 -0.53
N LYS A 61 0.34 -0.91 -1.10
CA LYS A 61 1.47 -1.14 -1.98
C LYS A 61 0.93 -1.84 -3.23
N PRO A 62 0.49 -1.10 -4.26
CA PRO A 62 -0.04 -1.68 -5.49
C PRO A 62 0.99 -2.63 -6.11
N LEU A 63 0.62 -3.88 -6.38
CA LEU A 63 1.45 -4.87 -7.06
C LEU A 63 1.12 -4.88 -8.57
N THR A 64 0.83 -3.70 -9.12
CA THR A 64 0.65 -3.47 -10.56
C THR A 64 1.78 -2.59 -11.06
N PHE A 65 2.01 -2.59 -12.38
CA PHE A 65 2.94 -1.64 -12.97
C PHE A 65 2.46 -0.20 -12.72
N MET A 66 3.39 0.72 -12.51
CA MET A 66 3.15 2.11 -12.12
C MET A 66 2.12 2.82 -13.02
N ASN A 67 2.11 2.50 -14.32
CA ASN A 67 1.16 3.02 -15.31
C ASN A 67 -0.30 2.57 -15.08
N GLU A 68 -0.52 1.54 -14.26
CA GLU A 68 -1.84 0.98 -13.91
C GLU A 68 -2.15 1.12 -12.40
N SER A 69 -1.41 1.93 -11.67
CA SER A 69 -1.56 2.10 -10.21
C SER A 69 -2.80 2.90 -9.78
N GLY A 70 -3.37 3.71 -10.70
CA GLY A 70 -4.53 4.57 -10.47
C GLY A 70 -5.84 3.83 -10.13
N PRO A 71 -6.26 2.83 -10.92
CA PRO A 71 -7.46 2.03 -10.63
C PRO A 71 -7.35 1.23 -9.32
N VAL A 72 -6.15 0.80 -8.94
CA VAL A 72 -5.89 -0.02 -7.75
C VAL A 72 -5.96 0.78 -6.45
N SER A 73 -5.41 1.99 -6.43
CA SER A 73 -5.39 2.82 -5.21
C SER A 73 -6.77 3.35 -4.82
N TYR A 74 -7.64 3.69 -5.78
CA TYR A 74 -8.90 4.39 -5.50
C TYR A 74 -10.14 3.48 -5.41
N THR A 75 -10.21 2.43 -6.24
CA THR A 75 -11.51 1.78 -6.54
C THR A 75 -11.95 0.76 -5.48
N HIS A 76 -11.03 0.18 -4.71
CA HIS A 76 -11.35 -1.02 -3.91
C HIS A 76 -11.16 -0.91 -2.40
N LEU A 77 -10.43 0.10 -1.89
CA LEU A 77 -10.31 0.33 -0.45
C LEU A 77 -11.54 1.00 0.17
N ARG A 78 -12.37 1.67 -0.65
CA ARG A 78 -13.73 2.08 -0.27
C ARG A 78 -14.71 0.91 -0.09
N ALA A 79 -14.39 -0.30 -0.56
CA ALA A 79 -15.26 -1.47 -0.35
C ALA A 79 -15.27 -1.99 1.10
N HIS A 80 -14.49 -1.37 2.01
CA HIS A 80 -14.54 -1.61 3.45
C HIS A 80 -15.35 -0.53 4.22
N GLU A 81 -16.14 0.30 3.52
CA GLU A 81 -17.12 1.24 4.10
C GLU A 81 -18.52 0.63 4.32
N THR A 82 -18.69 -0.70 4.25
CA THR A 82 -19.94 -1.39 4.64
C THR A 82 -19.68 -2.48 5.68
#